data_AF-A0A1Y5I0E5-F1
#
_entry.id   AF-A0A1Y5I0E5-F1
#
_cell.length_a   1.000
_cell.length_b   1.000
_cell.length_c   1.000
_cell.angle_alpha   90.00
_cell.angle_beta   90.00
_cell.angle_gamma   90.00
#
_symmetry.space_group_name_H-M   'P 1'
#
loop_
_entity.id
_entity.type
_entity.pdbx_description
1 polymer ?
#
loop_
_entity_poly.entity_id
_entity_poly.type
_entity_poly.pdbx_seq_one_letter_code
_entity_poly.pdbx_strand_id
1 'polypeptide(L)'
;MADQKRPSLLYLWDKRTLYIGPLFEPLNLSQGAATLVVSLDKPISFHIEGEAESIECTSLLLPAGLSVIIDTGDAIVANCNLDPLGADF
;
A
#
# COMPACT_ATOMS: atom_id res chain seq x y z
N MET A 1 21.16 20.58 -1.80
CA MET A 1 19.93 20.72 -1.00
C MET A 1 19.89 19.51 -0.08
N ALA A 2 19.74 19.70 1.23
CA ALA A 2 19.77 18.59 2.17
C ALA A 2 18.62 17.62 1.85
N ASP A 3 18.96 16.35 1.71
CA ASP A 3 18.00 15.23 1.64
C ASP A 3 17.23 15.20 2.95
N GLN A 4 16.11 15.92 2.98
CA GLN A 4 15.26 16.04 4.16
C GLN A 4 14.43 14.76 4.25
N LYS A 5 15.03 13.71 4.80
CA LYS A 5 14.41 12.39 5.01
C LYS A 5 13.10 12.58 5.78
N ARG A 6 11.98 12.53 5.08
CA ARG A 6 10.65 12.62 5.68
C ARG A 6 10.45 11.35 6.52
N PRO A 7 10.20 11.47 7.83
CA PRO A 7 9.98 10.28 8.66
C PRO A 7 8.69 9.59 8.20
N SER A 8 8.70 8.26 8.20
CA SER A 8 7.46 7.50 8.01
C SER A 8 6.52 7.73 9.19
N LEU A 9 5.23 7.84 8.91
CA LEU A 9 4.17 8.10 9.88
C LEU A 9 3.23 6.89 9.91
N LEU A 10 2.81 6.50 11.12
CA LEU A 10 1.80 5.47 11.33
C LEU A 10 0.70 6.04 12.21
N TYR A 11 -0.50 6.15 11.64
CA TYR A 11 -1.70 6.55 12.33
C TYR A 11 -2.55 5.31 12.62
N LEU A 12 -3.04 5.21 13.85
CA LEU A 12 -3.80 4.08 14.34
C LEU A 12 -5.17 4.57 14.81
N TRP A 13 -6.21 3.82 14.43
CA TRP A 13 -7.56 3.92 14.96
C TRP A 13 -8.02 2.53 15.41
N ASP A 14 -9.16 2.44 16.08
CA ASP A 14 -9.70 1.19 16.62
C ASP A 14 -9.78 0.05 15.59
N LYS A 15 -10.07 0.38 14.33
CA LYS A 15 -10.29 -0.60 13.23
C LYS A 15 -9.56 -0.27 11.94
N ARG A 16 -8.66 0.73 11.94
CA ARG A 16 -7.96 1.19 10.73
C ARG A 16 -6.52 1.54 11.05
N THR A 17 -5.67 1.41 10.05
CA THR A 17 -4.29 1.90 10.10
C THR A 17 -4.00 2.69 8.85
N LEU A 18 -3.23 3.77 8.98
CA LEU A 18 -2.71 4.53 7.86
C LEU A 18 -1.21 4.70 8.03
N TYR A 19 -0.44 4.08 7.14
CA TYR A 19 0.98 4.32 7.00
C TYR A 19 1.23 5.36 5.91
N ILE A 20 2.11 6.33 6.16
CA ILE A 20 2.60 7.27 5.15
C ILE A 20 4.12 7.26 5.16
N GLY A 21 4.75 6.85 4.08
CA GLY A 21 6.20 6.83 3.96
C GLY A 21 6.69 5.95 2.82
N PRO A 22 8.03 5.85 2.64
CA PRO A 22 8.61 4.95 1.66
C PRO A 22 8.46 3.49 2.08
N LEU A 23 8.32 2.60 1.10
CA LEU A 23 8.49 1.15 1.25
C LEU A 23 9.58 0.76 0.25
N PHE A 24 10.67 0.17 0.73
CA PHE A 24 11.91 0.03 -0.04
C PHE A 24 12.09 -1.35 -0.68
N GLU A 25 11.32 -2.33 -0.23
CA GLU A 25 11.39 -3.71 -0.70
C GLU A 25 10.00 -4.11 -1.21
N PRO A 26 9.93 -4.93 -2.27
CA PRO A 26 8.66 -5.49 -2.71
C PRO A 26 7.95 -6.22 -1.56
N LEU A 27 6.69 -5.88 -1.35
CA LEU A 27 5.89 -6.40 -0.25
C LEU A 27 5.00 -7.53 -0.76
N ASN A 28 5.18 -8.71 -0.19
CA ASN A 28 4.21 -9.79 -0.33
C ASN A 28 3.10 -9.61 0.73
N LEU A 29 1.91 -9.24 0.27
CA LEU A 29 0.77 -8.92 1.12
C LEU A 29 -0.32 -9.97 0.97
N SER A 30 -0.81 -10.44 2.11
CA SER A 30 -2.09 -11.14 2.24
C SER A 30 -2.78 -10.58 3.50
N GLN A 31 -3.58 -9.53 3.30
CA GLN A 31 -4.14 -8.74 4.40
C GLN A 31 -5.52 -9.23 4.82
N GLY A 32 -5.81 -9.18 6.12
CA GLY A 32 -7.11 -9.57 6.68
C GLY A 32 -8.22 -8.54 6.48
N ALA A 33 -7.90 -7.35 5.98
CA ALA A 33 -8.83 -6.29 5.63
C ALA A 33 -8.53 -5.76 4.24
N ALA A 34 -9.52 -5.15 3.60
CA ALA A 34 -9.29 -4.44 2.35
C ALA A 34 -8.27 -3.32 2.56
N THR A 35 -7.38 -3.11 1.60
CA THR A 35 -6.26 -2.17 1.72
C THR A 35 -6.25 -1.21 0.55
N LEU A 36 -6.27 0.09 0.83
CA LEU A 36 -6.08 1.14 -0.16
C LEU A 36 -4.63 1.62 -0.13
N VAL A 37 -3.94 1.49 -1.25
CA VAL A 37 -2.60 2.04 -1.44
C VAL A 37 -2.68 3.18 -2.43
N VAL A 38 -2.11 4.33 -2.06
CA VAL A 38 -1.99 5.50 -2.93
C VAL A 38 -0.54 5.94 -2.95
N SER A 39 0.07 5.97 -4.12
CA SER A 39 1.39 6.57 -4.29
C SER A 39 1.29 8.09 -4.40
N LEU A 40 2.21 8.79 -3.73
CA LEU A 40 2.16 10.25 -3.56
C LEU A 40 3.18 10.99 -4.44
N ASP A 41 4.13 10.29 -5.06
CA ASP A 41 5.22 10.92 -5.81
C ASP A 41 5.55 10.26 -7.16
N LYS A 42 5.45 8.93 -7.29
CA LYS A 42 5.73 8.20 -8.54
C LYS A 42 4.90 6.92 -8.70
N PRO A 43 4.69 6.39 -9.92
CA PRO A 43 3.98 5.13 -10.11
C PRO A 43 4.61 3.98 -9.32
N ILE A 44 3.76 3.06 -8.90
CA ILE A 44 4.13 1.79 -8.26
C ILE A 44 3.64 0.66 -9.15
N SER A 45 4.15 -0.55 -8.94
CA SER A 45 3.69 -1.72 -9.68
C SER A 45 3.22 -2.81 -8.73
N PHE A 46 2.29 -3.64 -9.19
CA PHE A 46 1.87 -4.82 -8.43
C PHE A 46 1.67 -6.02 -9.35
N HIS A 47 1.80 -7.19 -8.75
CA HIS A 47 1.68 -8.47 -9.41
C HIS A 47 0.82 -9.42 -8.59
N ILE A 48 -0.19 -10.01 -9.23
CA ILE A 48 -1.07 -11.01 -8.63
C ILE A 48 -0.50 -12.39 -8.93
N GLU A 49 -0.42 -13.25 -7.91
CA GLU A 49 0.09 -14.60 -8.05
C GLU A 49 -0.72 -15.37 -9.12
N GLY A 50 -0.03 -15.87 -10.15
CA GLY A 50 -0.64 -16.60 -11.25
C GLY A 50 -0.95 -15.77 -12.50
N GLU A 51 -0.83 -14.44 -12.43
CA GLU A 51 -0.84 -13.59 -13.63
C GLU A 51 0.56 -13.47 -14.23
N ALA A 52 0.69 -13.17 -15.52
CA ALA A 52 1.99 -13.12 -16.19
C ALA A 52 2.63 -11.71 -16.16
N GLU A 53 1.81 -10.67 -16.02
CA GLU A 53 2.23 -9.28 -16.18
C GLU A 53 2.15 -8.53 -14.84
N SER A 54 3.01 -7.53 -14.70
CA SER A 54 2.91 -6.55 -13.61
C SER A 54 2.10 -5.35 -14.10
N ILE A 55 1.29 -4.79 -13.23
CA ILE A 55 0.42 -3.65 -13.53
C ILE A 55 0.98 -2.41 -12.84
N GLU A 56 1.31 -1.38 -13.61
CA GLU A 56 1.68 -0.07 -13.08
C GLU A 56 0.44 0.77 -12.75
N CYS A 57 0.46 1.43 -11.60
CA CYS A 57 -0.62 2.29 -11.15
C CYS A 57 -0.13 3.37 -10.17
N THR A 58 -0.97 4.36 -9.89
CA THR A 58 -0.74 5.35 -8.82
C THR A 58 -1.59 5.07 -7.58
N SER A 59 -2.59 4.21 -7.70
CA SER A 59 -3.43 3.76 -6.60
C SER A 59 -3.99 2.38 -6.89
N LEU A 60 -4.14 1.57 -5.85
CA LEU A 60 -4.80 0.28 -5.93
C LEU A 60 -5.64 0.00 -4.69
N LEU A 61 -6.78 -0.63 -4.90
CA LEU A 61 -7.64 -1.13 -3.82
C LEU A 61 -7.61 -2.65 -3.85
N LEU A 62 -7.07 -3.23 -2.78
CA LEU A 62 -6.90 -4.66 -2.63
C LEU A 62 -8.00 -5.23 -1.75
N PRO A 63 -8.76 -6.26 -2.20
CA PRO A 63 -9.70 -6.95 -1.34
C PRO A 63 -8.96 -7.76 -0.27
N ALA A 64 -9.65 -8.00 0.85
CA ALA A 64 -9.13 -8.86 1.90
C ALA A 64 -8.84 -10.27 1.39
N GLY A 65 -7.73 -10.86 1.84
CA GLY A 65 -7.31 -12.23 1.49
C GLY A 65 -6.65 -12.39 0.12
N LEU A 66 -6.54 -11.33 -0.70
CA LEU A 66 -5.79 -11.40 -1.94
C LEU A 66 -4.28 -11.45 -1.67
N SER A 67 -3.61 -12.44 -2.24
CA SER A 67 -2.14 -12.49 -2.29
C SER A 67 -1.62 -11.65 -3.44
N VAL A 68 -0.83 -10.63 -3.13
CA VAL A 68 -0.26 -9.70 -4.11
C VAL A 68 1.17 -9.32 -3.73
N ILE A 69 2.03 -9.15 -4.73
CA ILE A 69 3.34 -8.55 -4.56
C ILE A 69 3.25 -7.10 -5.03
N ILE A 70 3.50 -6.14 -4.16
CA ILE A 70 3.58 -4.71 -4.53
C ILE A 70 5.05 -4.30 -4.55
N ASP A 71 5.52 -3.78 -5.68
CA ASP A 71 6.80 -3.11 -5.78
C ASP A 71 6.59 -1.59 -5.84
N THR A 72 6.94 -0.94 -4.73
CA THR A 72 6.90 0.50 -4.57
C THR A 72 8.20 1.18 -4.99
N GLY A 73 9.27 0.42 -5.27
CA GLY A 73 10.63 0.94 -5.43
C GLY A 73 11.05 1.73 -4.19
N ASP A 74 10.99 3.05 -4.30
CA ASP A 74 11.25 4.02 -3.22
C ASP A 74 10.17 5.11 -3.18
N ALA A 75 8.97 4.83 -3.70
CA ALA A 75 7.83 5.74 -3.71
C ALA A 75 7.30 6.01 -2.29
N ILE A 76 6.89 7.25 -2.06
CA ILE A 76 6.15 7.59 -0.84
C ILE A 76 4.71 7.16 -1.04
N VAL A 77 4.24 6.24 -0.20
CA VAL A 77 2.87 5.72 -0.28
C VAL A 77 2.08 6.05 0.96
N ALA A 78 0.78 6.27 0.78
CA ALA A 78 -0.23 6.16 1.81
C ALA A 78 -0.86 4.75 1.71
N ASN A 79 -0.63 3.90 2.71
CA ASN A 79 -1.22 2.56 2.81
C ASN A 79 -2.24 2.55 3.95
N CYS A 80 -3.51 2.42 3.59
CA CYS A 80 -4.64 2.43 4.50
C CYS A 80 -5.29 1.03 4.59
N ASN A 81 -5.20 0.39 5.75
CA ASN A 81 -6.04 -0.78 6.02
C ASN A 81 -7.42 -0.28 6.45
N LEU A 82 -8.45 -0.67 5.69
CA LEU A 82 -9.84 -0.28 5.88
C LEU A 82 -10.51 -1.07 7.02
N ASP A 83 -11.77 -0.75 7.35
CA ASP A 83 -12.50 -1.46 8.39
C ASP A 83 -12.66 -2.95 7.99
N PRO A 84 -12.18 -3.91 8.80
CA PRO A 84 -12.31 -5.33 8.49
C PRO A 84 -13.76 -5.81 8.35
N LEU A 85 -14.72 -5.07 8.89
CA LEU A 85 -16.16 -5.35 8.79
C LEU A 85 -16.82 -4.65 7.60
N GLY A 86 -16.06 -3.94 6.76
CA GLY A 86 -16.54 -3.22 5.58
C GLY A 86 -17.35 -1.97 5.90
N ALA A 87 -17.28 -1.46 7.13
CA ALA A 87 -17.97 -0.25 7.56
C ALA A 87 -17.16 1.02 7.17
N ASP A 88 -16.85 1.17 5.89
CA ASP A 88 -16.12 2.29 5.31
C ASP A 88 -17.11 3.23 4.59
N PHE A 89 -17.68 4.15 5.37
CA PHE A 89 -18.67 5.16 4.95
C PHE A 89 -18.08 6.58 4.95
#